data_AF-A0A7X8TK54-F1
#
_entry.id   AF-A0A7X8TK54-F1
#
_cell.length_a   1.000
_cell.length_b   1.000
_cell.length_c   1.000
_cell.angle_alpha   90.00
_cell.angle_beta   90.00
_cell.angle_gamma   90.00
#
_symmetry.space_group_name_H-M   'P 1'
#
loop_
_entity.id
_entity.type
_entity.pdbx_description
1 polymer ?
#
loop_
_entity_poly.entity_id
_entity_poly.type
_entity_poly.pdbx_seq_one_letter_code
_entity_poly.pdbx_strand_id
1 'polypeptide(L)'
;MLVEAVSGGACRVRLSSGFLDRGEEWKDMIDGTMHGWVPAMRNLQVYLTHFRGMPTTTMLVQHEISGVEQAPNVREALGLSGVSVGDEVETASGAPTLRGTVEYVHDDVLAIRTSEPTAGIFGIAASGYGTSVGVIIQGSFYGPEGPAVRDQVEPRWREWVESLTKTQ
;
A
#
# COMPACT_ATOMS: atom_id res chain seq x y z
N MET A 1 -1.23 -8.17 20.25
CA MET A 1 -0.21 -7.10 20.09
C MET A 1 0.29 -6.70 21.47
N LEU A 2 1.61 -6.52 21.63
CA LEU A 2 2.25 -6.07 22.86
C LEU A 2 3.02 -4.78 22.58
N VAL A 3 2.86 -3.77 23.44
CA VAL A 3 3.59 -2.51 23.38
C VAL A 3 4.37 -2.35 24.68
N GLU A 4 5.69 -2.27 24.59
CA GLU A 4 6.58 -2.16 25.74
C GLU A 4 7.36 -0.85 25.65
N ALA A 5 7.33 -0.05 26.72
CA ALA A 5 8.20 1.11 26.80
C ALA A 5 9.66 0.66 26.84
N VAL A 6 10.52 1.32 26.08
CA VAL A 6 11.97 1.15 26.14
C VAL A 6 12.62 2.47 26.55
N SER A 7 13.83 2.40 27.10
CA SER A 7 14.59 3.60 27.45
C SER A 7 14.75 4.53 26.25
N GLY A 8 14.72 5.85 26.49
CA GLY A 8 14.89 6.86 25.43
C GLY A 8 13.60 7.36 24.78
N GLY A 9 12.44 7.13 25.40
CA GLY A 9 11.15 7.67 24.92
C GLY A 9 10.56 6.93 23.72
N ALA A 10 11.06 5.73 23.41
CA ALA A 10 10.54 4.88 22.35
C ALA A 10 9.70 3.73 22.92
N CYS A 11 8.88 3.12 22.05
CA CYS A 11 8.15 1.90 22.36
C CYS A 11 8.54 0.80 21.39
N ARG A 12 8.64 -0.44 21.90
CA ARG A 12 8.71 -1.64 21.08
C ARG A 12 7.30 -2.18 20.88
N VAL A 13 6.90 -2.35 19.62
CA VAL A 13 5.63 -3.01 19.28
C VAL A 13 5.95 -4.42 18.76
N ARG A 14 5.40 -5.44 19.42
CA ARG A 14 5.49 -6.84 18.98
C ARG A 14 4.10 -7.32 18.60
N LEU A 15 3.93 -7.67 17.33
CA LEU A 15 2.73 -8.34 16.85
C LEU A 15 2.94 -9.85 16.92
N SER A 16 1.97 -10.55 17.49
CA SER A 16 1.91 -12.01 17.48
C SER A 16 0.50 -12.36 17.02
N SER A 17 0.43 -13.14 15.94
CA SER A 17 -0.78 -13.74 15.39
C SER A 17 -0.54 -15.24 15.25
N GLY A 18 -1.58 -16.04 15.46
CA GLY A 18 -1.51 -17.48 15.28
C GLY A 18 -2.91 -18.05 15.07
N PHE A 19 -2.97 -19.22 14.46
CA PHE A 19 -4.20 -19.97 14.25
C PHE A 19 -4.29 -21.09 15.28
N LEU A 20 -5.51 -21.38 15.74
CA LEU A 20 -5.79 -22.58 16.51
C LEU A 20 -6.25 -23.66 15.53
N ASP A 21 -5.29 -24.34 14.91
CA ASP A 21 -5.54 -25.43 13.97
C ASP A 21 -4.69 -26.66 14.35
N ARG A 22 -5.22 -27.86 14.10
CA ARG A 22 -4.58 -29.16 14.36
C ARG A 22 -4.07 -29.85 13.08
N GLY A 23 -4.36 -29.30 11.88
CA GLY A 23 -3.90 -29.83 10.59
C GLY A 23 -2.51 -29.31 10.16
N GLU A 24 -2.10 -29.53 8.91
CA GLU A 24 -0.87 -28.92 8.32
C GLU A 24 -1.15 -27.66 7.48
N GLU A 25 -2.43 -27.36 7.20
CA GLU A 25 -2.90 -26.23 6.38
C GLU A 25 -2.62 -24.85 7.03
N TRP A 26 -2.30 -24.82 8.33
CA TRP A 26 -1.95 -23.59 9.03
C TRP A 26 -0.72 -22.89 8.48
N LYS A 27 0.21 -23.62 7.84
CA LYS A 27 1.45 -23.04 7.30
C LYS A 27 1.14 -22.04 6.19
N ASP A 28 0.32 -22.45 5.23
CA ASP A 28 -0.08 -21.61 4.10
C ASP A 28 -0.92 -20.41 4.58
N MET A 29 -1.77 -20.61 5.60
CA MET A 29 -2.52 -19.51 6.23
C MET A 29 -1.59 -18.52 6.97
N ILE A 30 -0.54 -18.99 7.64
CA ILE A 30 0.43 -18.13 8.32
C ILE A 30 1.22 -17.28 7.32
N ASP A 31 1.70 -17.87 6.23
CA ASP A 31 2.51 -17.16 5.25
C ASP A 31 1.72 -16.04 4.57
N GLY A 32 0.46 -16.31 4.19
CA GLY A 32 -0.44 -15.28 3.65
C GLY A 32 -0.74 -14.15 4.64
N THR A 33 -0.81 -14.45 5.94
CA THR A 33 -1.06 -13.43 6.98
C THR A 33 0.19 -12.59 7.26
N MET A 34 1.37 -13.20 7.27
CA MET A 34 2.64 -12.51 7.49
C MET A 34 2.95 -11.49 6.40
N HIS A 35 2.57 -11.77 5.14
CA HIS A 35 2.71 -10.84 4.02
C HIS A 35 1.96 -9.52 4.25
N GLY A 36 0.79 -9.55 4.92
CA GLY A 36 0.03 -8.34 5.26
C GLY A 36 0.59 -7.57 6.47
N TRP A 37 1.22 -8.28 7.42
CA TRP A 37 1.63 -7.67 8.68
C TRP A 37 2.85 -6.76 8.57
N VAL A 38 3.83 -7.12 7.75
CA VAL A 38 5.05 -6.30 7.61
C VAL A 38 4.73 -4.92 7.02
N PRO A 39 3.98 -4.78 5.91
CA PRO A 39 3.49 -3.48 5.43
C PRO A 39 2.68 -2.71 6.47
N ALA A 40 1.78 -3.39 7.20
CA ALA A 40 0.99 -2.73 8.25
C ALA A 40 1.87 -2.12 9.36
N MET A 41 2.89 -2.85 9.81
CA MET A 41 3.82 -2.37 10.83
C MET A 41 4.72 -1.24 10.31
N ARG A 42 5.12 -1.27 9.03
CA ARG A 42 5.87 -0.17 8.41
C ARG A 42 5.00 1.08 8.26
N ASN A 43 3.75 0.94 7.81
CA ASN A 43 2.80 2.06 7.76
C ASN A 43 2.56 2.68 9.14
N LEU A 44 2.49 1.87 10.20
CA LEU A 44 2.42 2.38 11.56
C LEU A 44 3.66 3.21 11.94
N GLN A 45 4.87 2.77 11.55
CA GLN A 45 6.09 3.55 11.79
C GLN A 45 6.07 4.89 11.05
N VAL A 46 5.68 4.89 9.77
CA VAL A 46 5.54 6.13 8.98
C VAL A 46 4.50 7.06 9.61
N TYR A 47 3.34 6.53 10.01
CA TYR A 47 2.30 7.29 10.70
C TYR A 47 2.82 7.96 11.99
N LEU A 48 3.46 7.18 12.85
CA LEU A 48 3.97 7.70 14.13
C LEU A 48 5.08 8.73 13.95
N THR A 49 5.84 8.64 12.85
CA THR A 49 6.93 9.56 12.54
C THR A 49 6.42 10.88 11.94
N HIS A 50 5.43 10.83 11.04
CA HIS A 50 5.05 11.99 10.22
C HIS A 50 3.66 12.55 10.50
N PHE A 51 2.73 11.73 11.00
CA PHE A 51 1.30 12.04 11.00
C PHE A 51 0.61 11.83 12.36
N ARG A 52 1.40 11.68 13.42
CA ARG A 52 0.90 11.36 14.76
C ARG A 52 -0.17 12.36 15.22
N GLY A 53 -1.34 11.82 15.57
CA GLY A 53 -2.47 12.60 16.09
C GLY A 53 -3.36 13.23 15.02
N MET A 54 -3.04 13.06 13.73
CA MET A 54 -3.89 13.52 12.64
C MET A 54 -5.08 12.57 12.42
N PRO A 55 -6.26 13.10 12.03
CA PRO A 55 -7.39 12.28 11.62
C PRO A 55 -7.01 11.48 10.35
N THR A 56 -7.54 10.26 10.22
CA THR A 56 -7.20 9.35 9.13
C THR A 56 -8.44 9.02 8.31
N THR A 57 -8.32 9.14 6.98
CA THR A 57 -9.29 8.63 6.01
C THR A 57 -8.60 7.59 5.14
N THR A 58 -9.23 6.44 4.90
CA THR A 58 -8.66 5.37 4.08
C THR A 58 -9.38 5.22 2.74
N MET A 59 -8.66 4.73 1.75
CA MET A 59 -9.15 4.35 0.42
C MET A 59 -8.58 2.98 0.05
N LEU A 60 -9.40 2.14 -0.57
CA LEU A 60 -8.97 0.88 -1.17
C LEU A 60 -9.55 0.78 -2.58
N VAL A 61 -8.67 0.74 -3.57
CA VAL A 61 -9.02 0.39 -4.95
C VAL A 61 -8.39 -0.97 -5.24
N GLN A 62 -9.21 -1.94 -5.61
CA GLN A 62 -8.78 -3.27 -5.98
C GLN A 62 -9.37 -3.64 -7.33
N HIS A 63 -8.56 -4.26 -8.18
CA HIS A 63 -9.01 -4.76 -9.47
C HIS A 63 -8.32 -6.09 -9.76
N GLU A 64 -9.10 -7.05 -10.26
CA GLU A 64 -8.58 -8.34 -10.69
C GLU A 64 -8.58 -8.41 -12.21
N ILE A 65 -7.45 -8.81 -12.76
CA ILE A 65 -7.24 -9.05 -14.18
C ILE A 65 -7.14 -10.56 -14.38
N SER A 66 -8.18 -11.18 -14.91
CA SER A 66 -8.21 -12.63 -15.17
C SER A 66 -7.71 -12.97 -16.57
N GLY A 67 -7.14 -14.16 -16.74
CA GLY A 67 -6.81 -14.71 -18.06
C GLY A 67 -5.55 -14.12 -18.69
N VAL A 68 -4.69 -13.50 -17.90
CA VAL A 68 -3.40 -12.95 -18.34
C VAL A 68 -2.26 -13.88 -17.93
N GLU A 69 -1.32 -14.15 -18.85
CA GLU A 69 -0.11 -14.94 -18.54
C GLU A 69 0.91 -14.12 -17.73
N GLN A 70 0.88 -12.79 -17.84
CA GLN A 70 1.77 -11.88 -17.12
C GLN A 70 1.00 -10.65 -16.62
N ALA A 71 1.31 -10.24 -15.38
CA ALA A 71 0.78 -9.03 -14.78
C ALA A 71 1.22 -7.78 -15.55
N PRO A 72 0.34 -6.77 -15.74
CA PRO A 72 0.81 -5.47 -16.17
C PRO A 72 1.78 -4.93 -15.13
N ASN A 73 2.89 -4.35 -15.58
CA ASN A 73 3.84 -3.70 -14.68
C ASN A 73 3.25 -2.38 -14.18
N VAL A 74 2.49 -2.45 -13.09
CA VAL A 74 1.77 -1.30 -12.51
C VAL A 74 2.72 -0.17 -12.13
N ARG A 75 3.93 -0.49 -11.64
CA ARG A 75 4.93 0.52 -11.30
C ARG A 75 5.43 1.24 -12.56
N GLU A 76 5.66 0.52 -13.65
CA GLU A 76 6.05 1.10 -14.92
C GLU A 76 4.94 1.97 -15.52
N ALA A 77 3.68 1.51 -15.47
CA ALA A 77 2.53 2.29 -15.92
C ALA A 77 2.34 3.59 -15.12
N LEU A 78 2.78 3.61 -13.86
CA LEU A 78 2.82 4.82 -13.03
C LEU A 78 4.09 5.65 -13.21
N GLY A 79 5.08 5.21 -13.98
CA GLY A 79 6.39 5.88 -14.08
C GLY A 79 7.28 5.73 -12.84
N LEU A 80 7.04 4.72 -12.01
CA LEU A 80 7.68 4.47 -10.71
C LEU A 80 8.61 3.24 -10.74
N SER A 81 9.11 2.87 -11.91
CA SER A 81 10.07 1.77 -12.06
C SER A 81 11.46 2.17 -11.56
N GLY A 82 12.14 1.24 -10.87
CA GLY A 82 13.54 1.43 -10.44
C GLY A 82 13.75 2.42 -9.30
N VAL A 83 12.68 2.87 -8.64
CA VAL A 83 12.77 3.80 -7.51
C VAL A 83 13.35 3.14 -6.26
N SER A 84 14.10 3.92 -5.49
CA SER A 84 14.74 3.54 -4.24
C SER A 84 14.12 4.28 -3.05
N VAL A 85 14.31 3.72 -1.85
CA VAL A 85 13.86 4.37 -0.61
C VAL A 85 14.52 5.73 -0.46
N GLY A 86 13.71 6.75 -0.16
CA GLY A 86 14.14 8.15 -0.06
C GLY A 86 14.02 8.94 -1.36
N ASP A 87 13.74 8.31 -2.50
CA ASP A 87 13.54 9.02 -3.76
C ASP A 87 12.27 9.87 -3.71
N GLU A 88 12.37 11.10 -4.22
CA GLU A 88 11.21 11.93 -4.55
C GLU A 88 10.65 11.48 -5.90
N VAL A 89 9.36 11.15 -5.92
CA VAL A 89 8.69 10.55 -7.07
C VAL A 89 7.39 11.29 -7.41
N GLU A 90 7.02 11.21 -8.68
CA GLU A 90 5.75 11.70 -9.21
C GLU A 90 5.25 10.71 -10.25
N THR A 91 3.94 10.46 -10.26
CA THR A 91 3.31 9.59 -11.26
C THR A 91 3.40 10.18 -12.67
N ALA A 92 3.56 9.32 -13.66
CA ALA A 92 3.61 9.70 -15.07
C ALA A 92 2.34 10.42 -15.55
N SER A 93 2.49 11.23 -16.60
CA SER A 93 1.36 11.89 -17.27
C SER A 93 0.34 10.86 -17.77
N GLY A 94 -0.93 11.01 -17.38
CA GLY A 94 -2.01 10.09 -17.71
C GLY A 94 -2.38 9.10 -16.59
N ALA A 95 -1.54 9.00 -15.56
CA ALA A 95 -1.90 8.33 -14.30
C ALA A 95 -2.53 9.33 -13.29
N PRO A 96 -3.30 8.84 -12.30
CA PRO A 96 -3.76 9.68 -11.19
C PRO A 96 -2.58 10.32 -10.47
N THR A 97 -2.66 11.63 -10.23
CA THR A 97 -1.59 12.40 -9.60
C THR A 97 -1.26 11.86 -8.21
N LEU A 98 0.01 11.54 -8.02
CA LEU A 98 0.61 11.24 -6.75
C LEU A 98 2.06 11.72 -6.78
N ARG A 99 2.43 12.55 -5.79
CA ARG A 99 3.80 13.01 -5.56
C ARG A 99 4.18 12.70 -4.12
N GLY A 100 5.41 12.28 -3.89
CA GLY A 100 5.94 12.13 -2.54
C GLY A 100 7.29 11.45 -2.47
N THR A 101 7.65 10.98 -1.27
CA THR A 101 8.89 10.27 -1.03
C THR A 101 8.63 8.77 -0.91
N VAL A 102 9.47 7.93 -1.51
CA VAL A 102 9.42 6.46 -1.31
C VAL A 102 9.84 6.12 0.12
N GLU A 103 8.93 5.54 0.91
CA GLU A 103 9.19 5.14 2.30
C GLU A 103 9.77 3.73 2.38
N TYR A 104 9.20 2.80 1.63
CA TYR A 104 9.72 1.45 1.56
C TYR A 104 9.25 0.70 0.31
N VAL A 105 10.03 -0.32 -0.04
CA VAL A 105 9.62 -1.41 -0.92
C VAL A 105 9.65 -2.70 -0.10
N HIS A 106 8.59 -3.50 -0.20
CA HIS A 106 8.50 -4.82 0.43
C HIS A 106 7.73 -5.76 -0.47
N ASP A 107 8.41 -6.78 -1.00
CA ASP A 107 7.88 -7.66 -2.04
C ASP A 107 7.27 -6.80 -3.17
N ASP A 108 6.00 -7.01 -3.48
CA ASP A 108 5.28 -6.29 -4.53
C ASP A 108 4.74 -4.93 -4.08
N VAL A 109 4.84 -4.59 -2.79
CA VAL A 109 4.35 -3.32 -2.23
C VAL A 109 5.38 -2.21 -2.37
N LEU A 110 5.01 -1.14 -3.06
CA LEU A 110 5.68 0.16 -3.05
C LEU A 110 4.88 1.12 -2.17
N ALA A 111 5.49 1.66 -1.11
CA ALA A 111 4.85 2.64 -0.25
C ALA A 111 5.47 4.03 -0.42
N ILE A 112 4.62 5.02 -0.65
CA ILE A 112 4.99 6.41 -0.86
C ILE A 112 4.33 7.26 0.20
N ARG A 113 5.11 8.07 0.93
CA ARG A 113 4.59 9.15 1.76
C ARG A 113 4.27 10.33 0.87
N THR A 114 2.98 10.59 0.68
CA THR A 114 2.49 11.55 -0.31
C THR A 114 2.49 12.98 0.22
N SER A 115 2.85 13.92 -0.65
CA SER A 115 2.63 15.37 -0.51
C SER A 115 1.48 15.85 -1.39
N GLU A 116 1.23 15.17 -2.52
CA GLU A 116 0.07 15.36 -3.38
C GLU A 116 -0.60 13.99 -3.60
N PRO A 117 -1.94 13.89 -3.57
CA PRO A 117 -2.95 14.96 -3.50
C PRO A 117 -3.11 15.59 -2.11
N THR A 118 -2.63 14.93 -1.06
CA THR A 118 -2.44 15.50 0.28
C THR A 118 -1.43 14.66 1.08
N ALA A 119 -1.14 15.06 2.31
CA ALA A 119 -0.36 14.30 3.28
C ALA A 119 -0.97 12.91 3.49
N GLY A 120 -0.18 11.86 3.23
CA GLY A 120 -0.69 10.51 3.28
C GLY A 120 0.36 9.44 3.09
N ILE A 121 -0.11 8.20 3.05
CA ILE A 121 0.65 7.02 2.62
C ILE A 121 -0.16 6.31 1.54
N PHE A 122 0.48 6.06 0.40
CA PHE A 122 -0.06 5.23 -0.66
C PHE A 122 0.75 3.96 -0.79
N GLY A 123 0.10 2.81 -0.62
CA GLY A 123 0.62 1.49 -0.94
C GLY A 123 0.12 1.05 -2.31
N ILE A 124 1.05 0.71 -3.20
CA ILE A 124 0.78 0.20 -4.55
C ILE A 124 1.32 -1.22 -4.59
N ALA A 125 0.45 -2.19 -4.89
CA ALA A 125 0.82 -3.59 -5.02
C ALA A 125 0.18 -4.22 -6.24
N ALA A 126 0.90 -5.12 -6.89
CA ALA A 126 0.39 -5.96 -7.96
C ALA A 126 0.98 -7.35 -7.80
N SER A 127 0.13 -8.35 -7.56
CA SER A 127 0.57 -9.72 -7.28
C SER A 127 -0.28 -10.74 -8.05
N GLY A 128 0.37 -11.80 -8.52
CA GLY A 128 -0.30 -12.90 -9.22
C GLY A 128 -1.02 -13.86 -8.28
N TYR A 129 -2.18 -14.35 -8.72
CA TYR A 129 -2.99 -15.37 -8.05
C TYR A 129 -3.48 -16.38 -9.09
N GLY A 130 -2.74 -17.48 -9.27
CA GLY A 130 -3.05 -18.47 -10.31
C GLY A 130 -3.02 -17.85 -11.72
N THR A 131 -4.16 -17.85 -12.41
CA THR A 131 -4.33 -17.24 -13.75
C THR A 131 -4.90 -15.82 -13.71
N SER A 132 -4.88 -15.19 -12.54
CA SER A 132 -5.34 -13.82 -12.32
C SER A 132 -4.24 -12.97 -11.69
N VAL A 133 -4.36 -11.65 -11.82
CA VAL A 133 -3.49 -10.68 -11.16
C VAL A 133 -4.35 -9.70 -10.40
N GLY A 134 -4.04 -9.48 -9.12
CA GLY A 134 -4.68 -8.47 -8.29
C GLY A 134 -3.84 -7.20 -8.25
N VAL A 135 -4.43 -6.07 -8.63
CA VAL A 135 -3.86 -4.73 -8.43
C VAL A 135 -4.55 -4.08 -7.24
N ILE A 136 -3.77 -3.58 -6.27
CA ILE A 136 -4.25 -2.92 -5.07
C ILE A 136 -3.59 -1.55 -4.94
N ILE A 137 -4.41 -0.52 -4.78
CA ILE A 137 -4.01 0.83 -4.40
C ILE A 137 -4.69 1.14 -3.06
N GLN A 138 -3.88 1.21 -2.00
CA GLN A 138 -4.35 1.55 -0.66
C GLN A 138 -3.86 2.95 -0.28
N GLY A 139 -4.79 3.88 -0.07
CA GLY A 139 -4.50 5.23 0.40
C GLY A 139 -4.85 5.40 1.88
N SER A 140 -3.99 6.06 2.64
CA SER A 140 -4.28 6.62 3.97
C SER A 140 -3.99 8.12 3.93
N PHE A 141 -5.02 8.94 4.04
CA PHE A 141 -4.91 10.39 4.05
C PHE A 141 -4.94 10.89 5.50
N TYR A 142 -3.99 11.76 5.85
CA TYR A 142 -3.83 12.28 7.20
C TYR A 142 -4.06 13.78 7.23
N GLY A 143 -5.18 14.18 7.83
CA GLY A 143 -5.60 15.59 7.84
C GLY A 143 -7.12 15.76 7.67
N PRO A 144 -7.65 16.93 8.02
CA PRO A 144 -9.09 17.21 7.94
C PRO A 144 -9.64 17.14 6.51
N GLU A 145 -8.81 17.33 5.49
CA GLU A 145 -9.16 17.27 4.07
C GLU A 145 -9.30 15.84 3.53
N GLY A 146 -8.86 14.84 4.28
CA GLY A 146 -8.84 13.43 3.85
C GLY A 146 -10.15 12.92 3.22
N PRO A 147 -11.34 13.15 3.81
CA PRO A 147 -12.61 12.76 3.21
C PRO A 147 -12.86 13.38 1.83
N ALA A 148 -12.63 14.69 1.69
CA ALA A 148 -12.85 15.39 0.43
C ALA A 148 -11.84 14.96 -0.64
N VAL A 149 -10.57 14.73 -0.26
CA VAL A 149 -9.54 14.22 -1.17
C VAL A 149 -9.87 12.81 -1.63
N ARG A 150 -10.25 11.89 -0.72
CA ARG A 150 -10.68 10.53 -1.08
C ARG A 150 -11.76 10.56 -2.16
N ASP A 151 -12.81 11.35 -1.96
CA ASP A 151 -13.94 11.42 -2.88
C ASP A 151 -13.56 11.92 -4.28
N GLN A 152 -12.51 12.74 -4.38
CA GLN A 152 -11.99 13.21 -5.66
C GLN A 152 -11.07 12.20 -6.34
N VAL A 153 -10.24 11.48 -5.57
CA VAL A 153 -9.14 10.68 -6.13
C VAL A 153 -9.51 9.21 -6.32
N GLU A 154 -10.38 8.66 -5.48
CA GLU A 154 -10.79 7.25 -5.57
C GLU A 154 -11.38 6.89 -6.94
N PRO A 155 -12.30 7.68 -7.54
CA PRO A 155 -12.83 7.36 -8.86
C PRO A 155 -11.74 7.36 -9.95
N ARG A 156 -10.76 8.27 -9.87
CA ARG A 156 -9.66 8.36 -10.84
C ARG A 156 -8.73 7.15 -10.74
N TRP A 157 -8.41 6.73 -9.52
CA TRP A 157 -7.63 5.52 -9.29
C TRP A 157 -8.37 4.28 -9.77
N ARG A 158 -9.67 4.17 -9.50
CA ARG A 158 -10.51 3.06 -9.96
C ARG A 158 -10.52 2.98 -11.50
N GLU A 159 -10.83 4.09 -12.16
CA GLU A 159 -10.90 4.15 -13.62
C GLU A 159 -9.53 3.86 -14.27
N TRP A 160 -8.44 4.37 -13.69
CA TRP A 160 -7.09 4.10 -14.18
C TRP A 160 -6.71 2.62 -14.04
N VAL A 161 -6.94 2.01 -12.86
CA VAL A 161 -6.63 0.58 -12.67
C VAL A 161 -7.45 -0.29 -13.62
N GLU A 162 -8.74 0.01 -13.81
CA GLU A 162 -9.60 -0.70 -14.78
C GLU A 162 -9.09 -0.54 -16.21
N SER A 163 -8.49 0.60 -16.57
CA SER A 163 -7.94 0.84 -17.90
C SER A 163 -6.73 -0.05 -18.23
N LEU A 164 -6.01 -0.56 -17.22
CA LEU A 164 -4.85 -1.45 -17.42
C LEU A 164 -5.21 -2.76 -18.14
N THR A 165 -6.48 -3.16 -18.10
CA THR A 165 -6.99 -4.33 -18.84
C THR A 165 -7.19 -4.06 -20.34
N LYS A 166 -7.34 -2.80 -20.75
CA LYS A 166 -7.71 -2.40 -22.12
C LYS A 166 -6.50 -2.16 -23.02
N THR A 167 -5.29 -2.20 -22.46
CA THR A 167 -4.03 -1.93 -23.17
C THR A 167 -3.35 -3.21 -23.69
N GLN A 168 -4.07 -4.34 -23.70
CA GLN A 168 -3.63 -5.59 -24.35
C GLN A 168 -4.10 -5.67 -25.80
#